data_AF-A0A6L7SSD1-F1
#
_entry.id   AF-A0A6L7SSD1-F1
#
_cell.length_a   1.000
_cell.length_b   1.000
_cell.length_c   1.000
_cell.angle_alpha   90.00
_cell.angle_beta   90.00
_cell.angle_gamma   90.00
#
_symmetry.space_group_name_H-M   'P 1'
#
loop_
_entity.id
_entity.type
_entity.pdbx_description
1 polymer ?
#
loop_
_entity_poly.entity_id
_entity_poly.type
_entity_poly.pdbx_seq_one_letter_code
_entity_poly.pdbx_strand_id
1 'polypeptide(L)'
;WILTGSQNFSLLKSISQSLAGRTAVYELLPLSRREILRFENYPETIEESLLTGSYPRIFDEGLEVEDWFRSYASTYLERDVRMIGNVNDLGNFRRFLMLCAGRTAQLLNLSSLAGDCGISQPTAKAWVDILETGYIAFRLPPLLSNLRKRIVKMPKLHFLDTGLICWLLGIHAPEQLHTHPLRGPIFETWVVSELVKQKANLGEAGNFSYYRDQNGVEADLIVEKSVGKIIVECKSSSTASSDLIGNALRVQTHLKRANFRSAAVAVYTGDQIQHRERGSLIPWNDLHTIDWDTLDLL
;
A
#
# COMPACT_ATOMS: atom_id res chain seq x y z
N TRP A 1 19.40 -1.82 25.36
CA TRP A 1 18.59 -2.99 25.01
C TRP A 1 17.70 -2.61 23.85
N ILE A 2 17.77 -3.33 22.72
CA ILE A 2 16.79 -3.24 21.63
C ILE A 2 15.83 -4.40 21.87
N LEU A 3 14.56 -4.10 22.10
CA LEU A 3 13.49 -5.09 22.26
C LEU A 3 12.74 -5.16 20.94
N THR A 4 12.94 -6.23 20.17
CA THR A 4 12.12 -6.53 19.01
C THR A 4 11.01 -7.47 19.48
N GLY A 5 9.75 -7.08 19.27
CA GLY A 5 8.60 -7.88 19.68
C GLY A 5 7.55 -7.89 18.58
N SER A 6 7.27 -9.07 18.04
CA SER A 6 6.17 -9.32 17.09
C SER A 6 4.78 -9.22 17.75
N GLN A 7 4.71 -9.03 19.07
CA GLN A 7 3.47 -8.81 19.82
C GLN A 7 3.40 -7.37 20.36
N ASN A 8 3.26 -6.40 19.45
CA ASN A 8 3.09 -4.99 19.79
C ASN A 8 2.05 -4.77 20.91
N PHE A 9 0.94 -5.52 20.86
CA PHE A 9 -0.20 -5.36 21.77
C PHE A 9 0.02 -5.84 23.21
N SER A 10 0.53 -7.06 23.38
CA SER A 10 0.75 -7.65 24.71
C SER A 10 1.87 -6.91 25.45
N LEU A 11 2.90 -6.51 24.71
CA LEU A 11 4.09 -5.84 25.23
C LEU A 11 3.74 -4.40 25.65
N LEU A 12 3.01 -3.64 24.82
CA LEU A 12 2.51 -2.30 25.20
C LEU A 12 1.59 -2.33 26.42
N LYS A 13 0.71 -3.34 26.55
CA LYS A 13 -0.16 -3.51 27.74
C LYS A 13 0.63 -3.81 29.03
N SER A 14 1.79 -4.45 28.91
CA SER A 14 2.63 -4.84 30.06
C SER A 14 3.60 -3.74 30.53
N ILE A 15 3.83 -2.71 29.71
CA ILE A 15 4.67 -1.57 30.07
C ILE A 15 3.86 -0.60 30.92
N SER A 16 4.03 -0.68 32.24
CA SER A 16 3.30 0.16 33.22
C SER A 16 3.81 1.60 33.32
N GLN A 17 5.03 1.88 32.86
CA GLN A 17 5.64 3.21 32.88
C GLN A 17 5.71 3.83 31.49
N SER A 18 5.38 5.12 31.40
CA SER A 18 5.58 5.90 30.19
C SER A 18 7.07 5.96 29.85
N LEU A 19 7.43 5.42 28.68
CA LEU A 19 8.76 5.49 28.10
C LEU A 19 8.96 6.76 27.23
N ALA A 20 7.97 7.67 27.25
CA ALA A 20 8.00 8.92 26.50
C ALA A 20 9.31 9.70 26.74
N GLY A 21 9.94 10.14 25.64
CA GLY A 21 11.20 10.90 25.67
C GLY A 21 12.46 10.09 25.98
N ARG A 22 12.36 8.76 26.24
CA ARG A 22 13.52 7.89 26.54
C ARG A 22 13.65 6.69 25.61
N THR A 23 12.71 6.51 24.69
CA THR A 23 12.71 5.40 23.72
C THR A 23 12.35 5.91 22.34
N ALA A 24 13.02 5.35 21.32
CA ALA A 24 12.58 5.45 19.94
C ALA A 24 11.76 4.19 19.58
N VAL A 25 10.68 4.38 18.83
CA VAL A 25 9.87 3.29 18.29
C VAL A 25 10.10 3.27 16.79
N TYR A 26 10.45 2.10 16.27
CA TYR A 26 10.62 1.88 14.83
C TYR A 26 9.59 0.85 14.39
N GLU A 27 8.93 1.13 13.27
CA GLU A 27 8.02 0.19 12.64
C GLU A 27 8.80 -0.65 11.64
N LEU A 28 8.78 -1.98 11.83
CA LEU A 28 9.39 -2.93 10.90
C LEU A 28 8.28 -3.57 10.07
N LEU A 29 8.07 -3.02 8.88
CA LEU A 29 7.10 -3.53 7.92
C LEU A 29 7.66 -4.76 7.20
N PRO A 30 6.85 -5.48 6.39
CA PRO A 30 7.37 -6.46 5.44
C PRO A 30 8.50 -5.85 4.58
N LEU A 31 9.33 -6.70 3.98
CA LEU A 31 10.51 -6.25 3.24
C LEU A 31 10.16 -5.30 2.09
N SER A 32 10.91 -4.22 1.93
CA SER A 32 10.87 -3.43 0.69
C SER A 32 11.56 -4.20 -0.45
N ARG A 33 11.30 -3.83 -1.70
CA ARG A 33 12.00 -4.35 -2.88
C ARG A 33 13.53 -4.24 -2.72
N ARG A 34 14.01 -3.13 -2.15
CA ARG A 34 15.44 -2.91 -1.86
C ARG A 34 16.05 -3.98 -0.95
N GLU A 35 15.27 -4.50 -0.01
CA GLU A 35 15.70 -5.55 0.91
C GLU A 35 15.57 -6.93 0.27
N ILE A 36 14.47 -7.17 -0.46
CA ILE A 36 14.23 -8.42 -1.19
C ILE A 36 15.37 -8.71 -2.20
N LEU A 37 15.87 -7.68 -2.87
CA LEU A 37 16.99 -7.79 -3.83
C LEU A 37 18.31 -8.29 -3.20
N ARG A 38 18.40 -8.40 -1.87
CA ARG A 38 19.60 -8.92 -1.18
C ARG A 38 19.59 -10.45 -1.01
N PHE A 39 18.46 -11.09 -1.25
CA PHE A 39 18.32 -12.55 -1.19
C PHE A 39 18.71 -13.17 -2.54
N GLU A 40 19.18 -14.42 -2.56
CA GLU A 40 19.57 -15.09 -3.81
C GLU A 40 18.36 -15.36 -4.72
N ASN A 41 17.24 -15.78 -4.14
CA ASN A 41 16.02 -16.16 -4.86
C ASN A 41 14.98 -15.01 -4.82
N TYR A 42 15.33 -13.85 -5.36
CA TYR A 42 14.39 -12.73 -5.46
C TYR A 42 13.50 -12.85 -6.72
N PRO A 43 12.24 -12.38 -6.69
CA PRO A 43 11.38 -12.33 -7.87
C PRO A 43 11.94 -11.35 -8.91
N GLU A 44 12.09 -11.82 -10.15
CA GLU A 44 12.69 -11.06 -11.25
C GLU A 44 11.61 -10.30 -12.04
N THR A 45 10.40 -10.84 -12.09
CA THR A 45 9.26 -10.22 -12.77
C THR A 45 8.34 -9.49 -11.79
N ILE A 46 7.52 -8.58 -12.33
CA ILE A 46 6.51 -7.89 -11.53
C ILE A 46 5.44 -8.89 -11.07
N GLU A 47 5.02 -9.84 -11.91
CA GLU A 47 4.04 -10.86 -11.55
C GLU A 47 4.51 -11.72 -10.37
N GLU A 48 5.75 -12.22 -10.42
CA GLU A 48 6.34 -12.95 -9.29
C GLU A 48 6.40 -12.07 -8.04
N SER A 49 6.81 -10.80 -8.18
CA SER A 49 6.87 -9.87 -7.05
C SER A 49 5.48 -9.65 -6.41
N LEU A 50 4.44 -9.56 -7.24
CA LEU A 50 3.06 -9.38 -6.77
C LEU A 50 2.53 -10.62 -6.04
N LEU A 51 2.88 -11.82 -6.51
CA LEU A 51 2.43 -13.10 -5.96
C LEU A 51 3.20 -13.50 -4.69
N THR A 52 4.52 -13.38 -4.72
CA THR A 52 5.40 -13.74 -3.61
C THR A 52 5.18 -12.81 -2.41
N GLY A 53 4.87 -11.54 -2.68
CA GLY A 53 4.76 -10.53 -1.64
C GLY A 53 6.13 -10.18 -1.05
N SER A 54 6.15 -9.87 0.24
CA SER A 54 7.27 -9.22 0.93
C SER A 54 7.54 -9.74 2.34
N TYR A 55 6.86 -10.81 2.76
CA TYR A 55 7.09 -11.38 4.08
C TYR A 55 8.49 -12.03 4.19
N PRO A 56 9.31 -11.65 5.20
CA PRO A 56 10.73 -12.02 5.23
C PRO A 56 11.02 -13.52 5.18
N ARG A 57 10.20 -14.34 5.86
CA ARG A 57 10.42 -15.80 5.95
C ARG A 57 10.33 -16.52 4.62
N ILE A 58 9.59 -15.98 3.65
CA ILE A 58 9.51 -16.55 2.31
C ILE A 58 10.90 -16.53 1.66
N PHE A 59 11.66 -15.45 1.86
CA PHE A 59 12.98 -15.26 1.27
C PHE A 59 14.11 -15.86 2.09
N ASP A 60 14.06 -15.72 3.42
CA ASP A 60 15.10 -16.18 4.34
C ASP A 60 15.19 -17.72 4.41
N GLU A 61 14.03 -18.39 4.46
CA GLU A 61 13.94 -19.85 4.56
C GLU A 61 13.60 -20.52 3.21
N GLY A 62 13.35 -19.74 2.15
CA GLY A 62 12.97 -20.27 0.82
C GLY A 62 11.65 -21.04 0.85
N LEU A 63 10.67 -20.56 1.62
CA LEU A 63 9.39 -21.25 1.82
C LEU A 63 8.49 -21.14 0.58
N GLU A 64 7.77 -22.22 0.30
CA GLU A 64 6.72 -22.21 -0.72
C GLU A 64 5.63 -21.17 -0.37
N VAL A 65 5.41 -20.24 -1.29
CA VAL A 65 4.58 -19.04 -1.09
C VAL A 65 3.16 -19.41 -0.65
N GLU A 66 2.54 -20.38 -1.33
CA GLU A 66 1.16 -20.79 -1.05
C GLU A 66 1.03 -21.44 0.34
N ASP A 67 1.97 -22.31 0.69
CA ASP A 67 2.02 -22.98 1.98
C ASP A 67 2.26 -21.99 3.13
N TRP A 68 3.10 -20.99 2.87
CA TRP A 68 3.35 -19.90 3.81
C TRP A 68 2.09 -19.08 4.06
N PHE A 69 1.41 -18.59 3.01
CA PHE A 69 0.19 -17.79 3.18
C PHE A 69 -0.95 -18.59 3.80
N ARG A 70 -1.11 -19.86 3.44
CA ARG A 70 -2.08 -20.77 4.09
C ARG A 70 -1.82 -20.87 5.59
N SER A 71 -0.56 -21.08 5.98
CA SER A 71 -0.14 -21.17 7.38
C SER A 71 -0.30 -19.83 8.09
N TYR A 72 0.09 -18.73 7.47
CA TYR A 72 -0.03 -17.38 8.01
C TYR A 72 -1.49 -16.98 8.27
N ALA A 73 -2.39 -17.25 7.32
CA ALA A 73 -3.81 -16.96 7.49
C ALA A 73 -4.44 -17.78 8.62
N SER A 74 -4.14 -19.08 8.70
CA SER A 74 -4.68 -19.96 9.75
C SER A 74 -4.13 -19.66 11.16
N THR A 75 -2.91 -19.13 11.26
CA THR A 75 -2.24 -18.91 12.56
C THR A 75 -2.36 -17.47 13.02
N TYR A 76 -1.88 -16.50 12.25
CA TYR A 76 -1.81 -15.10 12.66
C TYR A 76 -3.16 -14.40 12.51
N LEU A 77 -3.79 -14.51 11.33
CA LEU A 77 -5.02 -13.77 11.03
C LEU A 77 -6.24 -14.31 11.78
N GLU A 78 -6.31 -15.62 12.05
CA GLU A 78 -7.44 -16.19 12.78
C GLU A 78 -7.24 -16.20 14.31
N ARG A 79 -6.01 -16.41 14.82
CA ARG A 79 -5.76 -16.51 16.26
C ARG A 79 -5.49 -15.16 16.93
N ASP A 80 -4.64 -14.33 16.35
CA ASP A 80 -4.17 -13.10 17.00
C ASP A 80 -5.20 -11.97 16.88
N VAL A 81 -5.92 -11.90 15.75
CA VAL A 81 -7.04 -10.96 15.58
C VAL A 81 -8.15 -11.21 16.60
N ARG A 82 -8.41 -12.48 16.96
CA ARG A 82 -9.38 -12.84 17.99
C ARG A 82 -9.04 -12.21 19.34
N MET A 83 -7.75 -12.15 19.69
CA MET A 83 -7.25 -11.58 20.94
C MET A 83 -7.31 -10.04 20.97
N ILE A 84 -7.19 -9.39 19.80
CA ILE A 84 -7.15 -7.93 19.69
C ILE A 84 -8.56 -7.32 19.67
N GLY A 85 -9.50 -7.97 18.97
CA GLY A 85 -10.78 -7.35 18.59
C GLY A 85 -12.05 -7.97 19.14
N ASN A 86 -11.98 -9.02 19.98
CA ASN A 86 -13.14 -9.84 20.35
C ASN A 86 -13.93 -10.32 19.10
N VAL A 87 -13.19 -10.72 18.06
CA VAL A 87 -13.76 -11.24 16.82
C VAL A 87 -14.28 -12.65 17.09
N ASN A 88 -15.56 -12.75 17.45
CA ASN A 88 -16.18 -14.03 17.83
C ASN A 88 -16.46 -14.93 16.63
N ASP A 89 -16.71 -14.32 15.46
CA ASP A 89 -17.06 -14.99 14.21
C ASP A 89 -15.89 -14.93 13.21
N LEU A 90 -15.05 -15.97 13.24
CA LEU A 90 -13.90 -16.10 12.33
C LEU A 90 -14.32 -16.31 10.87
N GLY A 91 -15.49 -16.91 10.62
CA GLY A 91 -16.00 -17.13 9.26
C GLY A 91 -16.32 -15.79 8.58
N ASN A 92 -17.06 -14.93 9.27
CA ASN A 92 -17.35 -13.59 8.77
C ASN A 92 -16.08 -12.72 8.68
N PHE A 93 -15.13 -12.87 9.61
CA PHE A 93 -13.87 -12.13 9.50
C PHE A 93 -13.04 -12.55 8.29
N ARG A 94 -12.94 -13.85 8.00
CA ARG A 94 -12.26 -14.35 6.80
C ARG A 94 -12.93 -13.81 5.53
N ARG A 95 -14.26 -13.86 5.45
CA ARG A 95 -15.02 -13.27 4.35
C ARG A 95 -14.75 -11.76 4.22
N PHE A 96 -14.74 -11.04 5.33
CA PHE A 96 -14.43 -9.61 5.37
C PHE A 96 -13.04 -9.32 4.81
N LEU A 97 -12.02 -10.09 5.21
CA LEU A 97 -10.65 -9.92 4.73
C LEU A 97 -10.56 -10.15 3.21
N MET A 98 -11.23 -11.17 2.67
CA MET A 98 -11.33 -11.40 1.22
C MET A 98 -12.05 -10.23 0.50
N LEU A 99 -13.13 -9.70 1.09
CA LEU A 99 -13.85 -8.54 0.54
C LEU A 99 -13.00 -7.25 0.55
N CYS A 100 -12.12 -7.10 1.54
CA CYS A 100 -11.11 -6.04 1.60
C CYS A 100 -10.06 -6.20 0.49
N ALA A 101 -9.51 -7.41 0.32
CA ALA A 101 -8.55 -7.71 -0.76
C ALA A 101 -9.14 -7.41 -2.14
N GLY A 102 -10.40 -7.78 -2.38
CA GLY A 102 -11.14 -7.47 -3.61
C GLY A 102 -11.43 -5.98 -3.83
N ARG A 103 -11.11 -5.12 -2.86
CA ARG A 103 -11.28 -3.65 -2.89
C ARG A 103 -9.98 -2.90 -2.67
N THR A 104 -8.83 -3.56 -2.82
CA THR A 104 -7.54 -2.88 -2.72
C THR A 104 -7.45 -1.75 -3.74
N ALA A 105 -6.77 -0.66 -3.39
CA ALA A 105 -6.67 0.60 -4.14
C ALA A 105 -8.00 1.29 -4.49
N GLN A 106 -9.12 0.85 -3.92
CA GLN A 106 -10.43 1.47 -4.16
C GLN A 106 -10.87 2.30 -2.95
N LEU A 107 -11.80 3.22 -3.19
CA LEU A 107 -12.41 4.03 -2.13
C LEU A 107 -13.16 3.15 -1.13
N LEU A 108 -12.82 3.26 0.15
CA LEU A 108 -13.35 2.45 1.24
C LEU A 108 -14.75 2.90 1.68
N ASN A 109 -15.77 2.33 1.06
CA ASN A 109 -17.15 2.49 1.52
C ASN A 109 -17.50 1.41 2.58
N LEU A 110 -17.40 1.80 3.85
CA LEU A 110 -17.69 0.89 4.98
C LEU A 110 -19.12 0.36 4.99
N SER A 111 -20.10 1.11 4.49
CA SER A 111 -21.50 0.66 4.46
C SER A 111 -21.68 -0.49 3.46
N SER A 112 -21.15 -0.32 2.24
CA SER A 112 -21.16 -1.37 1.22
C SER A 112 -20.36 -2.59 1.65
N LEU A 113 -19.16 -2.40 2.21
CA LEU A 113 -18.33 -3.49 2.71
C LEU A 113 -19.02 -4.30 3.83
N ALA A 114 -19.70 -3.60 4.75
CA ALA A 114 -20.45 -4.24 5.82
C ALA A 114 -21.64 -5.05 5.29
N GLY A 115 -22.41 -4.47 4.35
CA GLY A 115 -23.54 -5.13 3.71
C GLY A 115 -23.14 -6.43 3.00
N ASP A 116 -22.08 -6.40 2.20
CA ASP A 116 -21.59 -7.56 1.47
C ASP A 116 -21.03 -8.66 2.38
N CYS A 117 -20.56 -8.29 3.57
CA CYS A 117 -20.08 -9.23 4.58
C CYS A 117 -21.21 -9.77 5.47
N GLY A 118 -22.36 -9.08 5.54
CA GLY A 118 -23.44 -9.43 6.46
C GLY A 118 -23.21 -8.97 7.91
N ILE A 119 -22.44 -7.89 8.10
CA ILE A 119 -22.11 -7.33 9.42
C ILE A 119 -22.57 -5.87 9.53
N SER A 120 -22.50 -5.29 10.73
CA SER A 120 -22.80 -3.87 10.92
C SER A 120 -21.67 -2.97 10.43
N GLN A 121 -21.97 -1.74 10.00
CA GLN A 121 -20.95 -0.76 9.61
C GLN A 121 -19.95 -0.44 10.76
N PRO A 122 -20.37 -0.29 12.04
CA PRO A 122 -19.43 -0.18 13.15
C PRO A 122 -18.49 -1.38 13.28
N THR A 123 -18.99 -2.61 13.05
CA THR A 123 -18.16 -3.82 13.05
C THR A 123 -17.14 -3.79 11.92
N ALA A 124 -17.55 -3.44 10.69
CA ALA A 124 -16.64 -3.29 9.56
C ALA A 124 -15.56 -2.25 9.84
N LYS A 125 -15.92 -1.11 10.44
CA LYS A 125 -14.95 -0.09 10.85
C LYS A 125 -13.93 -0.66 11.85
N ALA A 126 -14.41 -1.31 12.91
CA ALA A 126 -13.56 -1.90 13.92
C ALA A 126 -12.61 -2.96 13.33
N TRP A 127 -13.09 -3.76 12.38
CA TRP A 127 -12.26 -4.76 11.70
C TRP A 127 -11.23 -4.13 10.76
N VAL A 128 -11.55 -3.06 10.03
CA VAL A 128 -10.51 -2.28 9.32
C VAL A 128 -9.46 -1.76 10.30
N ASP A 129 -9.88 -1.17 11.42
CA ASP A 129 -8.95 -0.65 12.43
C ASP A 129 -8.03 -1.75 13.00
N ILE A 130 -8.52 -2.99 13.14
CA ILE A 130 -7.70 -4.15 13.52
C ILE A 130 -6.67 -4.48 12.43
N LEU A 131 -7.07 -4.50 11.15
CA LEU A 131 -6.14 -4.77 10.04
C LEU A 131 -5.03 -3.72 9.96
N GLU A 132 -5.34 -2.45 10.25
CA GLU A 132 -4.34 -1.39 10.33
C GLU A 132 -3.38 -1.56 11.48
N THR A 133 -3.92 -1.80 12.68
CA THR A 133 -3.08 -1.94 13.88
C THR A 133 -2.23 -3.22 13.82
N GLY A 134 -2.69 -4.24 13.09
CA GLY A 134 -1.96 -5.48 12.82
C GLY A 134 -1.00 -5.42 11.63
N TYR A 135 -0.82 -4.26 11.00
CA TYR A 135 0.01 -4.05 9.80
C TYR A 135 -0.31 -5.01 8.64
N ILE A 136 -1.61 -5.26 8.41
CA ILE A 136 -2.12 -6.00 7.25
C ILE A 136 -2.52 -5.06 6.13
N ALA A 137 -3.25 -4.01 6.49
CA ALA A 137 -3.80 -3.02 5.56
C ALA A 137 -3.66 -1.61 6.11
N PHE A 138 -3.85 -0.59 5.28
CA PHE A 138 -3.86 0.81 5.69
C PHE A 138 -4.80 1.63 4.81
N ARG A 139 -5.35 2.69 5.39
CA ARG A 139 -6.16 3.69 4.68
C ARG A 139 -5.27 4.80 4.15
N LEU A 140 -5.22 4.97 2.84
CA LEU A 140 -4.59 6.12 2.20
C LEU A 140 -5.59 7.29 2.20
N PRO A 141 -5.34 8.38 2.96
CA PRO A 141 -6.27 9.49 3.04
C PRO A 141 -6.30 10.29 1.72
N PRO A 142 -7.40 11.00 1.43
CA PRO A 142 -7.42 11.97 0.35
C PRO A 142 -6.55 13.18 0.70
N LEU A 143 -6.01 13.86 -0.32
CA LEU A 143 -5.25 15.08 -0.15
C LEU A 143 -6.10 16.17 0.51
N LEU A 144 -5.81 16.47 1.78
CA LEU A 144 -6.46 17.51 2.55
C LEU A 144 -5.86 18.86 2.17
N SER A 145 -6.53 19.59 1.29
CA SER A 145 -6.05 20.90 0.85
C SER A 145 -7.21 21.85 0.57
N ASN A 146 -6.98 23.14 0.78
CA ASN A 146 -7.91 24.23 0.44
C ASN A 146 -7.95 24.46 -1.09
N LEU A 147 -8.05 23.38 -1.86
CA LEU A 147 -8.27 23.49 -3.29
C LEU A 147 -9.66 24.07 -3.52
N ARG A 148 -9.77 24.97 -4.49
CA ARG A 148 -11.07 25.53 -4.91
C ARG A 148 -12.05 24.46 -5.42
N LYS A 149 -11.54 23.27 -5.79
CA LYS A 149 -12.35 22.13 -6.22
C LYS A 149 -12.75 21.25 -5.03
N ARG A 150 -13.96 20.72 -5.08
CA ARG A 150 -14.46 19.74 -4.11
C ARG A 150 -13.78 18.38 -4.35
N ILE A 151 -13.09 17.88 -3.33
CA ILE A 151 -12.36 16.60 -3.33
C ILE A 151 -13.22 15.51 -2.68
N VAL A 152 -13.06 14.27 -3.13
CA VAL A 152 -13.65 13.08 -2.49
C VAL A 152 -12.98 12.83 -1.14
N LYS A 153 -13.76 12.72 -0.06
CA LYS A 153 -13.22 12.61 1.32
C LYS A 153 -12.99 11.17 1.81
N MET A 154 -13.44 10.17 1.06
CA MET A 154 -13.33 8.75 1.44
C MET A 154 -11.88 8.28 1.27
N PRO A 155 -11.26 7.57 2.21
CA PRO A 155 -9.91 7.03 1.99
C PRO A 155 -9.91 5.88 0.96
N LYS A 156 -8.76 5.57 0.37
CA LYS A 156 -8.53 4.29 -0.32
C LYS A 156 -8.06 3.23 0.67
N LEU A 157 -8.41 1.96 0.45
CA LEU A 157 -7.87 0.84 1.22
C LEU A 157 -6.72 0.19 0.45
N HIS A 158 -5.57 0.02 1.09
CA HIS A 158 -4.42 -0.73 0.53
C HIS A 158 -3.95 -1.79 1.52
N PHE A 159 -3.28 -2.82 1.02
CA PHE A 159 -2.56 -3.79 1.84
C PHE A 159 -1.08 -3.42 1.89
N LEU A 160 -0.39 -3.85 2.94
CA LEU A 160 1.07 -3.76 3.02
C LEU A 160 1.78 -4.84 2.20
N ASP A 161 1.06 -5.89 1.81
CA ASP A 161 1.58 -7.04 1.08
C ASP A 161 0.61 -7.49 -0.03
N THR A 162 1.08 -7.54 -1.27
CA THR A 162 0.27 -7.97 -2.41
C THR A 162 0.18 -9.49 -2.56
N GLY A 163 1.14 -10.25 -2.03
CA GLY A 163 1.07 -11.70 -2.04
C GLY A 163 -0.11 -12.19 -1.20
N LEU A 164 -0.36 -11.53 -0.07
CA LEU A 164 -1.56 -11.78 0.74
C LEU A 164 -2.85 -11.48 -0.03
N ILE A 165 -2.90 -10.38 -0.79
CA ILE A 165 -4.05 -10.07 -1.66
C ILE A 165 -4.25 -11.18 -2.69
N CYS A 166 -3.19 -11.57 -3.40
CA CYS A 166 -3.25 -12.60 -4.43
C CYS A 166 -3.76 -13.92 -3.85
N TRP A 167 -3.22 -14.36 -2.72
CA TRP A 167 -3.66 -15.56 -2.03
C TRP A 167 -5.14 -15.49 -1.59
N LEU A 168 -5.59 -14.37 -1.01
CA LEU A 168 -6.99 -14.17 -0.60
C LEU A 168 -7.96 -14.18 -1.78
N LEU A 169 -7.49 -13.79 -2.97
CA LEU A 169 -8.27 -13.78 -4.20
C LEU A 169 -8.15 -15.08 -5.01
N GLY A 170 -7.36 -16.05 -4.54
CA GLY A 170 -7.13 -17.32 -5.25
C GLY A 170 -6.27 -17.17 -6.51
N ILE A 171 -5.39 -16.16 -6.54
CA ILE A 171 -4.43 -15.93 -7.61
C ILE A 171 -3.12 -16.59 -7.18
N HIS A 172 -2.77 -17.68 -7.85
CA HIS A 172 -1.65 -18.56 -7.51
C HIS A 172 -0.57 -18.60 -8.59
N ALA A 173 -0.83 -18.07 -9.79
CA ALA A 173 0.09 -18.13 -10.91
C ALA A 173 0.20 -16.79 -11.67
N PRO A 174 1.39 -16.43 -12.22
CA PRO A 174 1.62 -15.20 -12.98
C PRO A 174 0.59 -14.96 -14.09
N GLU A 175 0.20 -16.01 -14.79
CA GLU A 175 -0.69 -15.95 -15.95
C GLU A 175 -2.09 -15.45 -15.57
N GLN A 176 -2.52 -15.77 -14.35
CA GLN A 176 -3.82 -15.32 -13.83
C GLN A 176 -3.84 -13.80 -13.64
N LEU A 177 -2.71 -13.17 -13.27
CA LEU A 177 -2.63 -11.72 -13.10
C LEU A 177 -2.81 -10.96 -14.40
N HIS A 178 -2.37 -11.48 -15.54
CA HIS A 178 -2.42 -10.74 -16.82
C HIS A 178 -3.83 -10.35 -17.23
N THR A 179 -4.83 -11.17 -16.92
CA THR A 179 -6.23 -10.95 -17.27
C THR A 179 -7.11 -10.59 -16.07
N HIS A 180 -6.55 -10.61 -14.85
CA HIS A 180 -7.32 -10.35 -13.64
C HIS A 180 -7.83 -8.90 -13.61
N PRO A 181 -9.13 -8.66 -13.34
CA PRO A 181 -9.70 -7.31 -13.33
C PRO A 181 -9.06 -6.40 -12.27
N LEU A 182 -8.46 -6.98 -11.23
CA LEU A 182 -7.76 -6.24 -10.17
C LEU A 182 -6.25 -6.10 -10.40
N ARG A 183 -5.69 -6.45 -11.57
CA ARG A 183 -4.24 -6.30 -11.83
C ARG A 183 -3.75 -4.87 -11.57
N GLY A 184 -4.44 -3.88 -12.12
CA GLY A 184 -4.11 -2.46 -11.91
C GLY A 184 -4.14 -2.06 -10.44
N PRO A 185 -5.26 -2.28 -9.73
CA PRO A 185 -5.37 -2.05 -8.29
C PRO A 185 -4.33 -2.77 -7.41
N ILE A 186 -3.99 -4.02 -7.75
CA ILE A 186 -2.93 -4.78 -7.05
C ILE A 186 -1.57 -4.13 -7.28
N PHE A 187 -1.26 -3.76 -8.53
CA PHE A 187 -0.02 -3.04 -8.85
C PHE A 187 0.08 -1.67 -8.17
N GLU A 188 -1.01 -0.89 -8.16
CA GLU A 188 -1.09 0.37 -7.40
C GLU A 188 -0.79 0.13 -5.92
N THR A 189 -1.39 -0.91 -5.34
CA THR A 189 -1.14 -1.30 -3.94
C THR A 189 0.33 -1.65 -3.70
N TRP A 190 0.95 -2.40 -4.61
CA TRP A 190 2.37 -2.70 -4.53
C TRP A 190 3.21 -1.42 -4.49
N VAL A 191 3.01 -0.51 -5.46
CA VAL A 191 3.75 0.76 -5.54
C VAL A 191 3.56 1.60 -4.28
N VAL A 192 2.32 1.79 -3.82
CA VAL A 192 2.04 2.59 -2.62
C VAL A 192 2.67 1.95 -1.38
N SER A 193 2.55 0.63 -1.23
CA SER A 193 3.14 -0.10 -0.10
C SER A 193 4.68 -0.03 -0.10
N GLU A 194 5.33 -0.06 -1.28
CA GLU A 194 6.77 0.12 -1.40
C GLU A 194 7.22 1.49 -0.90
N LEU A 195 6.50 2.57 -1.26
CA LEU A 195 6.82 3.91 -0.80
C LEU A 195 6.59 4.08 0.72
N VAL A 196 5.54 3.45 1.26
CA VAL A 196 5.30 3.38 2.71
C VAL A 196 6.46 2.68 3.42
N LYS A 197 6.90 1.52 2.92
CA LYS A 197 8.03 0.76 3.46
C LYS A 197 9.35 1.55 3.40
N GLN A 198 9.61 2.25 2.31
CA GLN A 198 10.81 3.10 2.18
C GLN A 198 10.85 4.20 3.25
N LYS A 199 9.73 4.90 3.50
CA LYS A 199 9.66 5.93 4.55
C LYS A 199 9.78 5.34 5.96
N ALA A 200 9.13 4.21 6.23
CA ALA A 200 9.26 3.51 7.50
C ALA A 200 10.72 3.11 7.78
N ASN A 201 11.44 2.62 6.77
CA ASN A 201 12.87 2.25 6.86
C ASN A 201 13.79 3.45 7.13
N LEU A 202 13.36 4.67 6.82
CA LEU A 202 14.05 5.92 7.18
C LEU A 202 13.65 6.43 8.58
N GLY A 203 12.71 5.76 9.26
CA GLY A 203 12.14 6.23 10.52
C GLY A 203 11.21 7.45 10.36
N GLU A 204 10.71 7.68 9.15
CA GLU A 204 9.85 8.81 8.82
C GLU A 204 8.39 8.40 8.72
N ALA A 205 7.49 9.26 9.23
CA ALA A 205 6.07 9.11 8.94
C ALA A 205 5.80 9.48 7.48
N GLY A 206 5.12 8.59 6.75
CA GLY A 206 4.78 8.83 5.36
C GLY A 206 3.67 9.87 5.21
N ASN A 207 3.99 11.06 4.68
CA ASN A 207 2.99 12.05 4.26
C ASN A 207 2.42 11.68 2.88
N PHE A 208 1.64 10.59 2.87
CA PHE A 208 1.02 10.04 1.67
C PHE A 208 -0.46 10.33 1.65
N SER A 209 -0.96 10.74 0.49
CA SER A 209 -2.39 10.88 0.23
C SER A 209 -2.71 10.51 -1.21
N TYR A 210 -3.98 10.47 -1.61
CA TYR A 210 -4.37 10.36 -3.02
C TYR A 210 -5.17 11.60 -3.44
N TYR A 211 -5.28 11.86 -4.74
CA TYR A 211 -6.13 12.96 -5.25
C TYR A 211 -7.32 12.40 -6.01
N ARG A 212 -8.54 12.87 -5.72
CA ARG A 212 -9.69 12.65 -6.61
C ARG A 212 -10.69 13.78 -6.52
N ASP A 213 -11.01 14.38 -7.66
CA ASP A 213 -12.08 15.38 -7.76
C ASP A 213 -13.44 14.77 -8.12
N GLN A 214 -14.51 15.56 -7.97
CA GLN A 214 -15.87 15.11 -8.31
C GLN A 214 -16.10 14.81 -9.79
N ASN A 215 -15.20 15.26 -10.68
CA ASN A 215 -15.29 15.01 -12.11
C ASN A 215 -14.54 13.74 -12.53
N GLY A 216 -13.97 13.00 -11.57
CA GLY A 216 -13.24 11.76 -11.81
C GLY A 216 -11.78 11.93 -12.22
N VAL A 217 -11.22 13.15 -12.13
CA VAL A 217 -9.76 13.31 -12.26
C VAL A 217 -9.12 12.77 -10.99
N GLU A 218 -8.25 11.79 -11.14
CA GLU A 218 -7.63 11.04 -10.06
C GLU A 218 -6.11 11.02 -10.22
N ALA A 219 -5.38 11.01 -9.11
CA ALA A 219 -3.99 10.55 -9.06
C ALA A 219 -3.86 9.58 -7.90
N ASP A 220 -3.17 8.47 -8.17
CA ASP A 220 -3.15 7.31 -7.28
C ASP A 220 -2.45 7.60 -5.96
N LEU A 221 -1.36 8.37 -6.01
CA LEU A 221 -0.60 8.77 -4.84
C LEU A 221 -0.04 10.18 -4.98
N ILE A 222 -0.04 10.90 -3.88
CA ILE A 222 0.58 12.20 -3.67
C ILE A 222 1.59 12.02 -2.54
N VAL A 223 2.86 12.25 -2.85
CA VAL A 223 3.94 12.29 -1.87
C VAL A 223 4.18 13.75 -1.49
N GLU A 224 3.97 14.09 -0.22
CA GLU A 224 4.23 15.44 0.25
C GLU A 224 5.68 15.61 0.68
N LYS A 225 6.32 16.64 0.12
CA LYS A 225 7.68 17.04 0.48
C LYS A 225 7.63 18.23 1.43
N SER A 226 8.76 18.54 2.05
CA SER A 226 8.94 19.81 2.79
C SER A 226 8.59 21.03 1.94
N VAL A 227 8.87 20.96 0.63
CA VAL A 227 8.49 21.94 -0.37
C VAL A 227 7.87 21.23 -1.56
N GLY A 228 6.57 21.41 -1.79
CA GLY A 228 5.86 20.88 -2.96
C GLY A 228 5.35 19.45 -2.80
N LYS A 229 4.90 18.86 -3.91
CA LYS A 229 4.23 17.54 -3.94
C LYS A 229 4.66 16.74 -5.17
N ILE A 230 4.86 15.44 -5.05
CA ILE A 230 5.04 14.55 -6.20
C ILE A 230 3.72 13.84 -6.45
N ILE A 231 3.26 13.86 -7.69
CA ILE A 231 2.05 13.20 -8.15
C ILE A 231 2.48 11.91 -8.83
N VAL A 232 2.08 10.78 -8.27
CA VAL A 232 2.45 9.44 -8.73
C VAL A 232 1.21 8.75 -9.29
N GLU A 233 1.36 8.26 -10.52
CA GLU A 233 0.36 7.46 -11.22
C GLU A 233 0.89 6.03 -11.38
N CYS A 234 0.06 5.02 -11.11
CA CYS A 234 0.45 3.62 -11.20
C CYS A 234 -0.12 3.00 -12.48
N LYS A 235 0.76 2.44 -13.33
CA LYS A 235 0.38 1.89 -14.64
C LYS A 235 0.86 0.45 -14.79
N SER A 236 -0.05 -0.51 -14.67
CA SER A 236 0.23 -1.95 -14.86
C SER A 236 0.46 -2.37 -16.32
N SER A 237 0.73 -1.41 -17.21
CA SER A 237 1.05 -1.59 -18.62
C SER A 237 2.55 -1.40 -18.84
N SER A 238 3.15 -2.21 -19.71
CA SER A 238 4.57 -2.11 -20.07
C SER A 238 4.81 -1.09 -21.18
N THR A 239 3.79 -0.79 -21.99
CA THR A 239 3.91 0.16 -23.11
C THR A 239 4.02 1.60 -22.61
N ALA A 240 5.18 2.22 -22.86
CA ALA A 240 5.47 3.61 -22.51
C ALA A 240 4.75 4.64 -23.42
N SER A 241 3.41 4.63 -23.41
CA SER A 241 2.62 5.58 -24.19
C SER A 241 2.76 7.03 -23.67
N SER A 242 2.44 8.01 -24.49
CA SER A 242 2.49 9.44 -24.10
C SER A 242 1.49 9.79 -22.97
N ASP A 243 0.43 9.00 -22.81
CA ASP A 243 -0.70 9.29 -21.90
C ASP A 243 -0.53 8.71 -20.48
N LEU A 244 0.55 7.99 -20.19
CA LEU A 244 0.75 7.38 -18.86
C LEU A 244 0.75 8.38 -17.70
N ILE A 245 1.11 9.65 -17.96
CA ILE A 245 1.10 10.74 -16.98
C ILE A 245 -0.07 11.72 -17.16
N GLY A 246 -1.03 11.45 -18.06
CA GLY A 246 -2.08 12.40 -18.46
C GLY A 246 -2.92 12.91 -17.27
N ASN A 247 -3.34 12.00 -16.39
CA ASN A 247 -4.06 12.32 -15.17
C ASN A 247 -3.20 13.11 -14.18
N ALA A 248 -1.96 12.67 -13.93
CA ALA A 248 -1.02 13.37 -13.07
C ALA A 248 -0.80 14.83 -13.52
N LEU A 249 -0.70 15.08 -14.83
CA LEU A 249 -0.58 16.44 -15.40
C LEU A 249 -1.84 17.30 -15.19
N ARG A 250 -3.02 16.69 -15.23
CA ARG A 250 -4.29 17.39 -14.92
C ARG A 250 -4.33 17.77 -13.44
N VAL A 251 -3.92 16.87 -12.54
CA VAL A 251 -3.79 17.16 -11.11
C VAL A 251 -2.73 18.23 -10.85
N GLN A 252 -1.59 18.18 -11.52
CA GLN A 252 -0.52 19.20 -11.45
C GLN A 252 -1.07 20.59 -11.77
N THR A 253 -1.94 20.70 -12.77
CA THR A 253 -2.60 21.97 -13.13
C THR A 253 -3.50 22.48 -12.00
N HIS A 254 -4.20 21.59 -11.28
CA HIS A 254 -5.02 21.97 -10.13
C HIS A 254 -4.15 22.43 -8.94
N LEU A 255 -3.07 21.71 -8.65
CA LEU A 255 -2.13 22.06 -7.58
C LEU A 255 -1.43 23.40 -7.85
N LYS A 256 -1.01 23.64 -9.11
CA LYS A 256 -0.43 24.92 -9.53
C LYS A 256 -1.37 26.11 -9.29
N ARG A 257 -2.66 25.96 -9.56
CA ARG A 257 -3.68 27.00 -9.28
C ARG A 257 -3.89 27.30 -7.80
N ALA A 258 -3.49 26.37 -6.93
CA ALA A 258 -3.49 26.54 -5.49
C ALA A 258 -2.10 26.88 -4.93
N ASN A 259 -1.18 27.35 -5.80
CA ASN A 259 0.19 27.76 -5.47
C ASN A 259 1.08 26.64 -4.90
N PHE A 260 0.80 25.37 -5.21
CA PHE A 260 1.71 24.27 -4.92
C PHE A 260 2.64 23.99 -6.10
N ARG A 261 3.94 23.83 -5.82
CA ARG A 261 4.89 23.24 -6.76
C ARG A 261 4.69 21.72 -6.80
N SER A 262 4.80 21.12 -7.98
CA SER A 262 4.61 19.67 -8.09
C SER A 262 5.24 19.05 -9.32
N ALA A 263 5.73 17.82 -9.20
CA ALA A 263 6.21 16.99 -10.31
C ALA A 263 5.24 15.84 -10.60
N ALA A 264 5.16 15.41 -11.86
CA ALA A 264 4.37 14.26 -12.27
C ALA A 264 5.29 13.07 -12.59
N VAL A 265 4.96 11.91 -12.01
CA VAL A 265 5.67 10.65 -12.18
C VAL A 265 4.64 9.56 -12.50
N ALA A 266 4.93 8.68 -13.45
CA ALA A 266 4.21 7.42 -13.56
C ALA A 266 5.16 6.25 -13.28
N VAL A 267 4.75 5.39 -12.35
CA VAL A 267 5.41 4.10 -12.10
C VAL A 267 4.74 3.07 -13.00
N TYR A 268 5.54 2.35 -13.79
CA TYR A 268 5.00 1.45 -14.81
C TYR A 268 5.77 0.13 -14.93
N THR A 269 5.21 -0.84 -15.67
CA THR A 269 5.78 -2.21 -15.80
C THR A 269 6.77 -2.38 -16.95
N GLY A 270 7.29 -1.28 -17.53
CA GLY A 270 8.41 -1.36 -18.48
C GLY A 270 9.76 -1.44 -17.78
N ASP A 271 10.82 -1.13 -18.53
CA ASP A 271 12.22 -1.43 -18.17
C ASP A 271 13.16 -0.21 -18.20
N GLN A 272 12.67 0.97 -18.62
CA GLN A 272 13.50 2.17 -18.77
C GLN A 272 12.93 3.37 -18.03
N ILE A 273 13.80 4.09 -17.33
CA ILE A 273 13.48 5.44 -16.85
C ILE A 273 13.41 6.37 -18.06
N GLN A 274 12.32 7.15 -18.16
CA GLN A 274 12.16 8.15 -19.21
C GLN A 274 11.89 9.52 -18.59
N HIS A 275 12.78 10.48 -18.83
CA HIS A 275 12.54 11.87 -18.51
C HIS A 275 11.84 12.55 -19.68
N ARG A 276 10.64 13.07 -19.44
CA ARG A 276 9.83 13.79 -20.43
C ARG A 276 9.75 15.26 -20.03
N GLU A 277 9.36 16.11 -20.98
CA GLU A 277 9.24 17.56 -20.76
C GLU A 277 8.38 17.93 -19.55
N ARG A 278 7.33 17.15 -19.25
CA ARG A 278 6.34 17.47 -18.21
C ARG A 278 6.28 16.46 -17.07
N GLY A 279 7.18 15.47 -17.02
CA GLY A 279 7.18 14.43 -15.98
C GLY A 279 8.12 13.29 -16.30
N SER A 280 8.15 12.27 -15.45
CA SER A 280 9.03 11.10 -15.64
C SER A 280 8.26 9.78 -15.61
N LEU A 281 8.75 8.79 -16.35
CA LEU A 281 8.34 7.39 -16.19
C LEU A 281 9.42 6.65 -15.43
N ILE A 282 9.02 5.87 -14.43
CA ILE A 282 9.92 5.08 -13.59
C ILE A 282 9.46 3.62 -13.65
N PRO A 283 10.29 2.69 -14.14
CA PRO A 283 9.94 1.29 -14.17
C PRO A 283 9.88 0.76 -12.73
N TRP A 284 8.96 -0.17 -12.48
CA TRP A 284 8.71 -0.74 -11.14
C TRP A 284 9.97 -1.25 -10.45
N ASN A 285 10.91 -1.84 -11.20
CA ASN A 285 12.13 -2.44 -10.65
C ASN A 285 13.10 -1.37 -10.13
N ASP A 286 13.10 -0.16 -10.71
CA ASP A 286 13.95 0.96 -10.27
C ASP A 286 13.31 1.80 -9.17
N LEU A 287 12.06 1.54 -8.79
CA LEU A 287 11.31 2.32 -7.80
C LEU A 287 12.08 2.51 -6.48
N HIS A 288 12.84 1.50 -6.07
CA HIS A 288 13.61 1.45 -4.84
C HIS A 288 14.89 2.32 -4.85
N THR A 289 15.29 2.80 -6.03
CA THR A 289 16.46 3.67 -6.23
C THR A 289 16.11 5.14 -6.14
N ILE A 290 14.82 5.47 -6.22
CA ILE A 290 14.33 6.85 -6.29
C ILE A 290 14.30 7.47 -4.91
N ASP A 291 14.97 8.61 -4.76
CA ASP A 291 14.81 9.47 -3.60
C ASP A 291 13.68 10.48 -3.87
N TRP A 292 12.54 10.23 -3.25
CA TRP A 292 11.34 11.04 -3.40
C TRP A 292 11.46 12.43 -2.74
N ASP A 293 12.38 12.62 -1.80
CA ASP A 293 12.59 13.92 -1.14
C ASP A 293 13.50 14.83 -1.97
N THR A 294 14.38 14.27 -2.81
CA THR A 294 15.27 15.04 -3.69
C THR A 294 14.79 15.12 -5.14
N LEU A 295 13.79 14.33 -5.54
CA LEU A 295 13.26 14.37 -6.90
C LEU A 295 12.82 15.78 -7.33
N ASP A 296 13.37 16.25 -8.46
CA ASP A 296 13.21 17.62 -8.93
C ASP A 296 11.76 17.99 -9.21
N LEU A 297 11.36 19.14 -8.68
CA LEU A 297 10.07 19.76 -8.95
C LEU A 297 10.23 20.70 -10.14
N LEU A 298 9.93 20.19 -11.34
CA LEU A 298 9.82 20.99 -12.57
C LEU A 298 8.75 22.10 -12.45
#